data_AF-A0A946D074-F1
#
_entry.id   AF-A0A946D074-F1
#
_cell.length_a   1.000
_cell.length_b   1.000
_cell.length_c   1.000
_cell.angle_alpha   90.00
_cell.angle_beta   90.00
_cell.angle_gamma   90.00
#
_symmetry.space_group_name_H-M   'P 1'
#
loop_
_entity.id
_entity.type
_entity.pdbx_description
1 polymer ?
#
loop_
_entity_poly.entity_id
_entity_poly.type
_entity_poly.pdbx_seq_one_letter_code
_entity_poly.pdbx_strand_id
1 'polypeptide(L)'
;MNTDSDLQTVLNASGTVFLDATEQGKAGKKFLFSNPVSVVQARKIDEVKYALQELDEKLKAGYYVAGYISYEAAYAFQGQRFSEQRHQDWYTKLGYPLVWFGVYKERQEGFDSEISDELTDNVRLSEFRDASKQGAYQDAVRAIRDLIAEGDVYQINHTTRFKGEFDGDVAALYFYLRNKQHVDFGSFLNVGDRQFLSYSPELFFKRQGTAISTRPMKGTAPRGQSTREDEALAHWLSSDVKSRAENLMIVDLLRNDLSIICETDSVHVPHLFDVESLPTVHQMTSTIEGKLLPNTPLSSIIGALFPCGSITGAPKIRAMRRINELESTPRGIYCGAIGYAGPGTDGGEIESSFSVAIRTLSVHGNQLTYGAGGGIVWDSDPDAEYEEAVLKTSFLGDSKSSYELIETMRYSSVEGVRLLDFHLDRLEQSSSVMAFAMQRDEIGQVIHSYCAQLDSEVVHRVRLTLSPKGQINLTSKPFEAPDSPLKIGLSGVRVASGNPRLGHKTTLRGQYDRARAVARAQGWFDALLINERDEVTEGAVTNVFLRLDGGWVTPPLSSGVLPGVGRRDFFLNVGAIERPIFKEDLKRAQEICLTNAVMGTQPAVWSGQ
;
A
#
# COMPACT_ATOMS: atom_id res chain seq x y z
N MET A 1 -9.11 32.12 8.50
CA MET A 1 -8.80 32.03 7.06
C MET A 1 -10.13 31.84 6.37
N ASN A 2 -10.47 32.69 5.40
CA ASN A 2 -11.83 32.72 4.83
C ASN A 2 -11.89 32.19 3.39
N THR A 3 -10.76 31.82 2.79
CA THR A 3 -10.70 31.27 1.42
C THR A 3 -9.58 30.22 1.28
N ASP A 4 -9.72 29.30 0.31
CA ASP A 4 -8.68 28.32 -0.06
C ASP A 4 -7.37 29.00 -0.51
N SER A 5 -7.49 30.17 -1.15
CA SER A 5 -6.35 31.00 -1.58
C SER A 5 -5.50 31.49 -0.39
N ASP A 6 -6.12 31.75 0.77
CA ASP A 6 -5.39 32.17 1.97
C ASP A 6 -4.56 31.00 2.53
N LEU A 7 -5.15 29.81 2.60
CA LEU A 7 -4.46 28.62 3.11
C LEU A 7 -3.30 28.22 2.19
N GLN A 8 -3.52 28.20 0.88
CA GLN A 8 -2.46 27.93 -0.10
C GLN A 8 -1.28 28.89 0.05
N THR A 9 -1.56 30.19 0.20
CA THR A 9 -0.53 31.21 0.39
C THR A 9 0.28 30.97 1.66
N VAL A 10 -0.38 30.60 2.77
CA VAL A 10 0.30 30.34 4.04
C VAL A 10 1.14 29.05 3.98
N LEU A 11 0.64 27.98 3.35
CA LEU A 11 1.39 26.73 3.16
C LEU A 11 2.63 26.94 2.28
N ASN A 12 2.54 27.80 1.27
CA ASN A 12 3.68 28.12 0.42
C ASN A 12 4.73 29.03 1.08
N ALA A 13 4.47 29.57 2.27
CA ALA A 13 5.48 30.29 3.04
C ALA A 13 6.52 29.32 3.63
N SER A 14 7.81 29.67 3.48
CA SER A 14 8.90 28.91 4.07
C SER A 14 8.80 28.90 5.59
N GLY A 15 9.03 27.73 6.20
CA GLY A 15 8.92 27.51 7.63
C GLY A 15 7.49 27.20 8.09
N THR A 16 6.55 26.96 7.18
CA THR A 16 5.20 26.53 7.54
C THR A 16 5.14 25.02 7.77
N VAL A 17 4.45 24.61 8.84
CA VAL A 17 4.10 23.22 9.14
C VAL A 17 2.59 23.13 9.36
N PHE A 18 1.95 22.26 8.61
CA PHE A 18 0.54 21.94 8.73
C PHE A 18 0.39 20.46 9.08
N LEU A 19 -0.31 20.18 10.17
CA LEU A 19 -0.60 18.84 10.64
C LEU A 19 -2.11 18.63 10.58
N ASP A 20 -2.52 17.64 9.80
CA ASP A 20 -3.89 17.27 9.57
C ASP A 20 -4.11 15.86 10.14
N ALA A 21 -4.41 15.83 11.44
CA ALA A 21 -4.67 14.58 12.13
C ALA A 21 -6.13 14.18 11.94
N THR A 22 -6.39 12.94 11.53
CA THR A 22 -7.71 12.31 11.73
C THR A 22 -7.61 11.34 12.89
N GLU A 23 -8.63 11.30 13.75
CA GLU A 23 -8.72 10.27 14.78
C GLU A 23 -9.77 9.25 14.32
N GLN A 24 -9.32 8.03 14.00
CA GLN A 24 -10.20 6.89 13.65
C GLN A 24 -11.17 7.21 12.49
N GLY A 25 -10.67 7.85 11.43
CA GLY A 25 -11.48 8.18 10.26
C GLY A 25 -12.52 9.29 10.47
N LYS A 26 -12.50 10.00 11.62
CA LYS A 26 -13.27 11.23 11.85
C LYS A 26 -12.36 12.45 11.72
N ALA A 27 -12.94 13.60 11.37
CA ALA A 27 -12.23 14.88 11.32
C ALA A 27 -11.58 15.14 12.70
N GLY A 28 -10.27 14.98 12.77
CA GLY A 28 -9.49 15.27 13.97
C GLY A 28 -9.05 16.73 14.00
N LYS A 29 -8.28 17.09 15.02
CA LYS A 29 -7.76 18.46 15.17
C LYS A 29 -6.68 18.74 14.12
N LYS A 30 -6.81 19.88 13.45
CA LYS A 30 -5.81 20.40 12.52
C LYS A 30 -5.01 21.50 13.17
N PHE A 31 -3.71 21.47 12.93
CA PHE A 31 -2.77 22.42 13.50
C PHE A 31 -1.98 23.09 12.39
N LEU A 32 -1.93 24.41 12.42
CA LEU A 32 -1.08 25.20 11.55
C LEU A 32 -0.08 25.99 12.37
N PHE A 33 1.19 25.84 11.98
CA PHE A 33 2.32 26.58 12.50
C PHE A 33 2.91 27.39 11.37
N SER A 34 2.80 28.71 11.45
CA SER A 34 3.29 29.65 10.44
C SER A 34 4.15 30.72 11.09
N ASN A 35 5.01 31.38 10.31
CA ASN A 35 5.89 32.46 10.77
C ASN A 35 6.78 32.06 11.96
N PRO A 36 7.70 31.08 11.80
CA PRO A 36 8.55 30.64 12.89
C PRO A 36 9.42 31.79 13.42
N VAL A 37 9.57 31.90 14.74
CA VAL A 37 10.46 32.89 15.39
C VAL A 37 11.92 32.54 15.21
N SER A 38 12.22 31.25 15.07
CA SER A 38 13.55 30.70 14.81
C SER A 38 13.39 29.28 14.27
N VAL A 39 14.47 28.72 13.72
CA VAL A 39 14.54 27.34 13.25
C VAL A 39 15.68 26.64 13.96
N VAL A 40 15.39 25.49 14.55
CA VAL A 40 16.40 24.57 15.11
C VAL A 40 16.67 23.50 14.06
N GLN A 41 17.95 23.32 13.70
CA GLN A 41 18.33 22.33 12.69
C GLN A 41 19.68 21.68 12.98
N ALA A 42 19.83 20.43 12.57
CA ALA A 42 21.11 19.72 12.54
C ALA A 42 21.36 19.23 11.12
N ARG A 43 22.51 19.54 10.53
CA ARG A 43 22.93 19.04 9.21
C ARG A 43 23.94 17.90 9.31
N LYS A 44 24.58 17.76 10.46
CA LYS A 44 25.53 16.68 10.76
C LYS A 44 25.07 15.84 11.94
N ILE A 45 25.57 14.60 12.01
CA ILE A 45 25.21 13.63 13.05
C ILE A 45 25.58 14.15 14.45
N ASP A 46 26.74 14.80 14.60
CA ASP A 46 27.22 15.35 15.86
C ASP A 46 26.38 16.53 16.37
N GLU A 47 25.69 17.24 15.47
CA GLU A 47 24.78 18.34 15.79
C GLU A 47 23.41 17.84 16.30
N VAL A 48 23.00 16.60 15.99
CA VAL A 48 21.63 16.09 16.26
C VAL A 48 21.26 16.20 17.74
N LYS A 49 22.15 15.77 18.64
CA LYS A 49 21.86 15.81 20.10
C LYS A 49 21.72 17.24 20.61
N TYR A 50 22.54 18.16 20.11
CA TYR A 50 22.48 19.57 20.48
C TYR A 50 21.20 20.23 19.97
N ALA A 51 20.80 19.94 18.73
CA ALA A 51 19.54 20.43 18.18
C ALA A 51 18.34 19.96 19.04
N LEU A 52 18.30 18.68 19.45
CA LEU A 52 17.22 18.19 20.31
C LEU A 52 17.22 18.82 21.71
N GLN A 53 18.40 19.10 22.28
CA GLN A 53 18.51 19.85 23.53
C GLN A 53 18.01 21.28 23.39
N GLU A 54 18.30 21.94 22.27
CA GLU A 54 17.77 23.27 21.99
C GLU A 54 16.23 23.26 21.90
N LEU A 55 15.62 22.21 21.33
CA LEU A 55 14.15 22.06 21.34
C LEU A 55 13.60 22.01 22.76
N ASP A 56 14.26 21.29 23.67
CA ASP A 56 13.84 21.24 25.08
C ASP A 56 13.89 22.62 25.74
N GLU A 57 14.89 23.44 25.40
CA GLU A 57 14.99 24.82 25.88
C GLU A 57 13.86 25.71 25.35
N LYS A 58 13.51 25.58 24.05
CA LYS A 58 12.37 26.31 23.47
C LYS A 58 11.04 25.90 24.11
N LEU A 59 10.84 24.59 24.35
CA LEU A 59 9.66 24.06 25.02
C LEU A 59 9.55 24.59 26.46
N LYS A 60 10.65 24.61 27.22
CA LYS A 60 10.70 25.21 28.56
C LYS A 60 10.39 26.70 28.57
N ALA A 61 10.75 27.40 27.50
CA ALA A 61 10.41 28.81 27.31
C ALA A 61 8.97 29.06 26.81
N GLY A 62 8.14 28.00 26.70
CA GLY A 62 6.73 28.10 26.34
C GLY A 62 6.47 28.19 24.84
N TYR A 63 7.45 27.93 23.99
CA TYR A 63 7.26 27.88 22.54
C TYR A 63 6.73 26.51 22.10
N TYR A 64 6.02 26.50 20.97
CA TYR A 64 5.74 25.31 20.20
C TYR A 64 6.91 25.00 19.26
N VAL A 65 7.17 23.73 19.01
CA VAL A 65 8.10 23.26 17.98
C VAL A 65 7.37 22.29 17.06
N ALA A 66 7.55 22.43 15.75
CA ALA A 66 6.96 21.52 14.75
C ALA A 66 7.93 21.30 13.59
N GLY A 67 8.04 20.05 13.12
CA GLY A 67 9.07 19.68 12.15
C GLY A 67 9.27 18.19 11.98
N TYR A 68 10.48 17.80 11.60
CA TYR A 68 10.84 16.41 11.31
C TYR A 68 12.24 16.02 11.81
N ILE A 69 12.42 14.71 11.91
CA ILE A 69 13.68 14.02 12.15
C ILE A 69 13.85 12.97 11.05
N SER A 70 14.90 13.08 10.26
CA SER A 70 15.26 12.09 9.24
C SER A 70 15.73 10.77 9.84
N TYR A 71 15.59 9.67 9.11
CA TYR A 71 16.03 8.34 9.52
C TYR A 71 17.51 8.30 9.93
N GLU A 72 18.39 8.95 9.17
CA GLU A 72 19.84 8.96 9.42
C GLU A 72 20.21 9.67 10.75
N ALA A 73 19.35 10.52 11.30
CA ALA A 73 19.57 11.12 12.62
C ALA A 73 19.68 10.05 13.73
N ALA A 74 19.10 8.85 13.50
CA ALA A 74 19.18 7.72 14.40
C ALA A 74 20.62 7.31 14.76
N TYR A 75 21.56 7.48 13.83
CA TYR A 75 22.96 7.10 14.05
C TYR A 75 23.62 7.91 15.17
N ALA A 76 23.11 9.12 15.47
CA ALA A 76 23.60 9.93 16.59
C ALA A 76 23.41 9.26 17.97
N PHE A 77 22.40 8.39 18.10
CA PHE A 77 22.08 7.71 19.37
C PHE A 77 22.85 6.39 19.56
N GLN A 78 23.48 5.86 18.50
CA GLN A 78 24.06 4.51 18.50
C GLN A 78 25.58 4.48 18.78
N GLY A 79 26.21 5.65 19.00
CA GLY A 79 27.63 5.77 19.38
C GLY A 79 28.61 5.29 18.30
N GLN A 80 29.77 4.74 18.70
CA GLN A 80 30.82 4.27 17.77
C GLN A 80 30.41 3.06 16.90
N ARG A 81 29.23 2.48 17.13
CA ARG A 81 28.72 1.29 16.43
C ARG A 81 28.46 1.53 14.93
N PHE A 82 28.44 2.78 14.48
CA PHE A 82 28.22 3.17 13.08
C PHE A 82 29.29 4.15 12.56
N SER A 83 30.56 3.95 12.97
CA SER A 83 31.68 4.83 12.63
C SER A 83 32.25 4.66 11.21
N GLU A 84 31.64 3.83 10.37
CA GLU A 84 32.11 3.58 9.00
C GLU A 84 31.87 4.77 8.06
N GLN A 85 32.80 5.00 7.13
CA GLN A 85 32.81 6.14 6.21
C GLN A 85 31.56 6.22 5.33
N ARG A 86 30.96 5.07 4.96
CA ARG A 86 29.71 5.02 4.20
C ARG A 86 28.53 5.71 4.91
N HIS A 87 28.48 5.67 6.25
CA HIS A 87 27.45 6.37 7.03
C HIS A 87 27.64 7.88 7.01
N GLN A 88 28.88 8.36 6.85
CA GLN A 88 29.18 9.79 6.79
C GLN A 88 28.77 10.42 5.45
N ASP A 89 28.85 9.66 4.37
CA ASP A 89 28.47 10.12 3.04
C ASP A 89 26.95 10.30 2.88
N TRP A 90 26.15 9.52 3.60
CA TRP A 90 24.69 9.46 3.41
C TRP A 90 23.97 10.77 3.77
N TYR A 91 24.27 11.36 4.93
CA TYR A 91 23.64 12.63 5.31
C TYR A 91 24.14 13.80 4.44
N THR A 92 25.40 13.76 3.99
CA THR A 92 25.93 14.73 3.02
C THR A 92 25.16 14.68 1.68
N LYS A 93 24.69 13.50 1.29
CA LYS A 93 23.91 13.28 0.06
C LYS A 93 22.44 13.69 0.17
N LEU A 94 21.86 13.84 1.37
CA LEU A 94 20.46 14.22 1.53
C LEU A 94 20.17 15.60 0.92
N GLY A 95 21.10 16.54 1.07
CA GLY A 95 20.91 17.91 0.62
C GLY A 95 19.83 18.67 1.41
N TYR A 96 19.53 18.23 2.64
CA TYR A 96 18.69 18.91 3.63
C TYR A 96 19.04 18.46 5.05
N PRO A 97 18.62 19.21 6.10
CA PRO A 97 18.95 18.88 7.48
C PRO A 97 18.48 17.49 7.94
N LEU A 98 19.25 16.88 8.83
CA LEU A 98 18.87 15.65 9.54
C LEU A 98 17.72 15.88 10.53
N VAL A 99 17.71 17.05 11.15
CA VAL A 99 16.67 17.53 12.06
C VAL A 99 16.31 18.93 11.61
N TRP A 100 15.01 19.23 11.54
CA TRP A 100 14.54 20.58 11.29
C TRP A 100 13.23 20.79 12.04
N PHE A 101 13.16 21.84 12.86
CA PHE A 101 11.95 22.26 13.55
C PHE A 101 11.85 23.78 13.51
N GLY A 102 10.70 24.27 13.06
CA GLY A 102 10.32 25.65 13.32
C GLY A 102 9.94 25.81 14.80
N VAL A 103 10.25 26.97 15.35
CA VAL A 103 9.84 27.38 16.70
C VAL A 103 8.76 28.44 16.55
N TYR A 104 7.62 28.27 17.23
CA TYR A 104 6.43 29.09 17.04
C TYR A 104 5.89 29.58 18.38
N LYS A 105 5.29 30.77 18.37
CA LYS A 105 4.66 31.35 19.57
C LYS A 105 3.32 30.70 19.88
N GLU A 106 2.59 30.28 18.85
CA GLU A 106 1.24 29.78 18.95
C GLU A 106 1.01 28.65 17.95
N ARG A 107 -0.02 27.86 18.22
CA ARG A 107 -0.61 26.89 17.32
C ARG A 107 -1.98 27.40 16.90
N GLN A 108 -2.23 27.48 15.60
CA GLN A 108 -3.56 27.82 15.10
C GLN A 108 -4.39 26.54 14.95
N GLU A 109 -5.69 26.63 15.27
CA GLU A 109 -6.67 25.53 15.21
C GLU A 109 -7.93 25.98 14.44
N GLY A 110 -8.85 25.05 14.16
CA GLY A 110 -10.18 25.39 13.64
C GLY A 110 -10.23 25.63 12.13
N PHE A 111 -9.42 24.91 11.36
CA PHE A 111 -9.45 24.95 9.90
C PHE A 111 -10.51 24.00 9.32
N ASP A 112 -11.33 24.49 8.40
CA ASP A 112 -12.24 23.63 7.64
C ASP A 112 -11.45 22.75 6.66
N SER A 113 -11.93 21.52 6.41
CA SER A 113 -11.23 20.51 5.57
C SER A 113 -11.62 20.55 4.12
N GLU A 114 -12.71 21.24 3.83
CA GLU A 114 -13.24 21.29 2.48
C GLU A 114 -12.42 22.31 1.71
N ILE A 115 -11.44 21.78 1.00
CA ILE A 115 -10.72 22.51 -0.02
C ILE A 115 -11.43 22.23 -1.32
N SER A 116 -11.74 23.29 -2.05
CA SER A 116 -12.42 23.22 -3.33
C SER A 116 -11.67 22.31 -4.30
N ASP A 117 -12.44 21.57 -5.11
CA ASP A 117 -11.89 20.80 -6.24
C ASP A 117 -11.04 21.71 -7.16
N GLU A 118 -11.39 23.00 -7.25
CA GLU A 118 -10.66 24.04 -7.98
C GLU A 118 -9.17 24.11 -7.60
N LEU A 119 -8.80 23.92 -6.32
CA LEU A 119 -7.40 23.96 -5.90
C LEU A 119 -6.60 22.78 -6.48
N THR A 120 -7.25 21.63 -6.69
CA THR A 120 -6.58 20.37 -7.07
C THR A 120 -6.65 20.05 -8.57
N ASP A 121 -7.52 20.72 -9.32
CA ASP A 121 -7.83 20.44 -10.73
C ASP A 121 -6.62 20.51 -11.68
N ASN A 122 -5.61 21.31 -11.33
CA ASN A 122 -4.42 21.53 -12.16
C ASN A 122 -3.24 20.62 -11.80
N VAL A 123 -3.35 19.81 -10.74
CA VAL A 123 -2.27 18.91 -10.34
C VAL A 123 -2.15 17.75 -11.33
N ARG A 124 -0.95 17.53 -11.86
CA ARG A 124 -0.62 16.38 -12.71
C ARG A 124 0.60 15.68 -12.16
N LEU A 125 0.59 14.34 -12.18
CA LEU A 125 1.68 13.51 -11.70
C LEU A 125 2.20 12.63 -12.84
N SER A 126 3.51 12.49 -12.94
CA SER A 126 4.11 11.49 -13.81
C SER A 126 3.89 10.08 -13.24
N GLU A 127 4.18 9.07 -14.07
CA GLU A 127 4.41 7.72 -13.55
C GLU A 127 5.59 7.73 -12.57
N PHE A 128 5.43 7.02 -11.45
CA PHE A 128 6.50 6.80 -10.48
C PHE A 128 7.30 5.57 -10.86
N ARG A 129 8.63 5.71 -10.94
CA ARG A 129 9.54 4.63 -11.33
C ARG A 129 10.49 4.29 -10.20
N ASP A 130 10.69 3.00 -9.96
CA ASP A 130 11.69 2.51 -9.01
C ASP A 130 13.10 2.87 -9.48
N ALA A 131 13.85 3.59 -8.64
CA ALA A 131 15.22 4.00 -8.90
C ALA A 131 16.21 2.82 -8.85
N SER A 132 15.90 1.77 -8.07
CA SER A 132 16.77 0.59 -7.91
C SER A 132 16.62 -0.43 -9.04
N LYS A 133 15.49 -0.40 -9.74
CA LYS A 133 14.99 -1.44 -10.67
C LYS A 133 14.64 -2.74 -9.95
N GLN A 134 13.56 -3.38 -10.40
CA GLN A 134 13.02 -4.63 -9.87
C GLN A 134 14.06 -5.70 -9.50
N GLY A 135 15.01 -5.98 -10.40
CA GLY A 135 16.02 -7.02 -10.15
C GLY A 135 16.89 -6.77 -8.93
N ALA A 136 17.28 -5.51 -8.68
CA ALA A 136 18.12 -5.16 -7.53
C ALA A 136 17.35 -5.30 -6.21
N TYR A 137 16.07 -4.93 -6.19
CA TYR A 137 15.21 -5.13 -5.03
C TYR A 137 15.08 -6.63 -4.71
N GLN A 138 14.85 -7.46 -5.73
CA GLN A 138 14.72 -8.91 -5.57
C GLN A 138 16.02 -9.56 -5.06
N ASP A 139 17.17 -9.12 -5.58
CA ASP A 139 18.48 -9.59 -5.11
C ASP A 139 18.71 -9.20 -3.65
N ALA A 140 18.31 -8.00 -3.24
CA ALA A 140 18.39 -7.59 -1.84
C ALA A 140 17.46 -8.43 -0.94
N VAL A 141 16.25 -8.77 -1.38
CA VAL A 141 15.35 -9.68 -0.64
C VAL A 141 16.01 -11.06 -0.46
N ARG A 142 16.64 -11.62 -1.50
CA ARG A 142 17.38 -12.89 -1.40
C ARG A 142 18.52 -12.80 -0.39
N ALA A 143 19.34 -11.75 -0.47
CA ALA A 143 20.43 -11.53 0.46
C ALA A 143 19.95 -11.39 1.92
N ILE A 144 18.79 -10.75 2.15
CA ILE A 144 18.20 -10.64 3.49
C ILE A 144 17.77 -12.02 4.00
N ARG A 145 17.21 -12.88 3.15
CA ARG A 145 16.85 -14.25 3.55
C ARG A 145 18.07 -15.06 3.97
N ASP A 146 19.20 -14.89 3.28
CA ASP A 146 20.47 -15.51 3.68
C ASP A 146 20.93 -15.02 5.05
N LEU A 147 20.85 -13.70 5.31
CA LEU A 147 21.16 -13.12 6.64
C LEU A 147 20.25 -13.68 7.75
N ILE A 148 18.97 -13.93 7.45
CA ILE A 148 18.02 -14.54 8.39
C ILE A 148 18.38 -16.00 8.64
N ALA A 149 18.72 -16.77 7.60
CA ALA A 149 19.19 -18.16 7.74
C ALA A 149 20.45 -18.28 8.61
N GLU A 150 21.36 -17.31 8.50
CA GLU A 150 22.57 -17.23 9.32
C GLU A 150 22.30 -16.82 10.78
N GLY A 151 21.06 -16.42 11.10
CA GLY A 151 20.68 -15.93 12.43
C GLY A 151 21.20 -14.51 12.71
N ASP A 152 21.56 -13.76 11.68
CA ASP A 152 22.10 -12.39 11.83
C ASP A 152 21.00 -11.39 12.23
N VAL A 153 19.80 -11.59 11.68
CA VAL A 153 18.58 -10.81 11.90
C VAL A 153 17.36 -11.72 11.85
N TYR A 154 16.26 -11.32 12.49
CA TYR A 154 14.94 -11.96 12.35
C TYR A 154 14.12 -11.34 11.22
N GLN A 155 14.28 -10.03 11.01
CA GLN A 155 13.56 -9.25 10.01
C GLN A 155 14.36 -8.01 9.63
N ILE A 156 14.29 -7.62 8.36
CA ILE A 156 14.74 -6.31 7.87
C ILE A 156 13.61 -5.65 7.10
N ASN A 157 13.24 -4.43 7.47
CA ASN A 157 12.38 -3.59 6.64
C ASN A 157 13.22 -3.01 5.49
N HIS A 158 13.15 -3.64 4.32
CA HIS A 158 13.91 -3.24 3.14
C HIS A 158 13.11 -2.30 2.25
N THR A 159 13.74 -1.25 1.72
CA THR A 159 13.03 -0.18 1.02
C THR A 159 13.77 0.26 -0.24
N THR A 160 13.01 0.78 -1.21
CA THR A 160 13.52 1.45 -2.39
C THR A 160 12.90 2.85 -2.56
N ARG A 161 13.42 3.64 -3.50
CA ARG A 161 12.94 4.98 -3.83
C ARG A 161 12.29 4.98 -5.19
N PHE A 162 11.06 5.45 -5.22
CA PHE A 162 10.33 5.76 -6.44
C PHE A 162 10.49 7.25 -6.76
N LYS A 163 10.74 7.56 -8.02
CA LYS A 163 10.89 8.92 -8.51
C LYS A 163 9.79 9.25 -9.50
N GLY A 164 9.29 10.47 -9.40
CA GLY A 164 8.32 11.03 -10.32
C GLY A 164 8.50 12.54 -10.41
N GLU A 165 7.63 13.16 -11.20
CA GLU A 165 7.55 14.60 -11.38
C GLU A 165 6.09 15.03 -11.22
N PHE A 166 5.87 16.29 -10.90
CA PHE A 166 4.54 16.87 -10.89
C PHE A 166 4.51 18.24 -11.57
N ASP A 167 3.31 18.60 -12.00
CA ASP A 167 2.97 19.95 -12.44
C ASP A 167 1.82 20.48 -11.58
N GLY A 168 1.84 21.78 -11.31
CA GLY A 168 0.93 22.47 -10.40
C GLY A 168 1.60 22.93 -9.10
N ASP A 169 0.77 23.36 -8.16
CA ASP A 169 1.20 23.89 -6.87
C ASP A 169 1.42 22.77 -5.83
N VAL A 170 2.40 22.93 -4.94
CA VAL A 170 2.77 21.89 -3.97
C VAL A 170 1.75 21.73 -2.84
N ALA A 171 1.10 22.81 -2.41
CA ALA A 171 0.02 22.73 -1.44
C ALA A 171 -1.22 22.09 -2.09
N ALA A 172 -1.53 22.43 -3.34
CA ALA A 172 -2.55 21.74 -4.12
C ALA A 172 -2.27 20.23 -4.26
N LEU A 173 -1.02 19.84 -4.55
CA LEU A 173 -0.59 18.45 -4.61
C LEU A 173 -0.86 17.72 -3.29
N TYR A 174 -0.62 18.38 -2.15
CA TYR A 174 -0.87 17.79 -0.85
C TYR A 174 -2.33 17.36 -0.70
N PHE A 175 -3.26 18.27 -0.99
CA PHE A 175 -4.69 18.02 -0.85
C PHE A 175 -5.23 17.08 -1.93
N TYR A 176 -4.73 17.18 -3.16
CA TYR A 176 -5.06 16.25 -4.24
C TYR A 176 -4.82 14.78 -3.83
N LEU A 177 -3.67 14.49 -3.22
CA LEU A 177 -3.34 13.14 -2.74
C LEU A 177 -4.04 12.80 -1.42
N ARG A 178 -4.29 13.81 -0.56
CA ARG A 178 -5.02 13.63 0.71
C ARG A 178 -6.45 13.14 0.46
N ASN A 179 -7.10 13.62 -0.59
CA ASN A 179 -8.45 13.19 -0.99
C ASN A 179 -8.45 11.73 -1.49
N LYS A 180 -7.36 11.26 -2.09
CA LYS A 180 -7.21 9.85 -2.50
C LYS A 180 -6.90 8.91 -1.34
N GLN A 181 -6.29 9.41 -0.26
CA GLN A 181 -5.84 8.59 0.85
C GLN A 181 -6.17 9.23 2.20
N HIS A 182 -7.18 8.68 2.86
CA HIS A 182 -7.55 9.05 4.22
C HIS A 182 -6.56 8.45 5.22
N VAL A 183 -5.98 9.28 6.08
CA VAL A 183 -4.89 8.90 7.01
C VAL A 183 -4.94 9.70 8.30
N ASP A 184 -4.57 9.05 9.40
CA ASP A 184 -4.61 9.61 10.75
C ASP A 184 -3.57 10.69 11.02
N PHE A 185 -2.43 10.69 10.30
CA PHE A 185 -1.34 11.63 10.53
C PHE A 185 -0.85 12.29 9.23
N GLY A 186 -1.75 13.03 8.59
CA GLY A 186 -1.42 13.89 7.45
C GLY A 186 -0.52 15.05 7.87
N SER A 187 0.48 15.38 7.05
CA SER A 187 1.29 16.58 7.28
C SER A 187 1.88 17.18 6.01
N PHE A 188 1.98 18.50 6.01
CA PHE A 188 2.66 19.31 5.00
C PHE A 188 3.73 20.15 5.70
N LEU A 189 4.97 20.07 5.23
CA LEU A 189 6.08 20.87 5.75
C LEU A 189 6.74 21.60 4.58
N ASN A 190 6.89 22.91 4.72
CA ASN A 190 7.67 23.72 3.78
C ASN A 190 8.94 24.23 4.47
N VAL A 191 10.08 23.67 4.08
CA VAL A 191 11.38 23.97 4.69
C VAL A 191 12.29 24.76 3.74
N GLY A 192 11.69 25.53 2.84
CA GLY A 192 12.39 26.40 1.89
C GLY A 192 12.44 25.78 0.50
N ASP A 193 13.60 25.30 0.09
CA ASP A 193 13.79 24.63 -1.21
C ASP A 193 13.19 23.21 -1.25
N ARG A 194 12.73 22.70 -0.11
CA ARG A 194 12.10 21.39 -0.01
C ARG A 194 10.76 21.44 0.70
N GLN A 195 9.86 20.60 0.23
CA GLN A 195 8.59 20.34 0.88
C GLN A 195 8.45 18.85 1.17
N PHE A 196 7.72 18.53 2.22
CA PHE A 196 7.42 17.16 2.61
C PHE A 196 5.93 16.98 2.79
N LEU A 197 5.37 16.00 2.07
CA LEU A 197 3.95 15.69 2.07
C LEU A 197 3.77 14.28 2.64
N SER A 198 3.36 14.18 3.90
CA SER A 198 3.20 12.90 4.58
C SER A 198 1.74 12.48 4.65
N TYR A 199 1.49 11.20 4.34
CA TYR A 199 0.20 10.56 4.49
C TYR A 199 0.34 9.36 5.42
N SER A 200 0.87 9.60 6.61
CA SER A 200 1.23 8.51 7.51
C SER A 200 0.01 7.95 8.24
N PRO A 201 -0.15 6.62 8.27
CA PRO A 201 -1.15 5.97 9.10
C PRO A 201 -0.62 5.61 10.50
N GLU A 202 0.68 5.73 10.78
CA GLU A 202 1.31 5.17 11.98
C GLU A 202 1.71 6.23 13.00
N LEU A 203 1.23 6.07 14.24
CA LEU A 203 1.65 6.89 15.37
C LEU A 203 3.03 6.41 15.84
N PHE A 204 4.01 7.31 15.85
CA PHE A 204 5.30 7.02 16.47
C PHE A 204 5.17 7.11 17.99
N PHE A 205 4.76 8.27 18.50
CA PHE A 205 4.33 8.41 19.90
C PHE A 205 3.42 9.64 20.08
N LYS A 206 2.57 9.59 21.10
CA LYS A 206 1.78 10.72 21.61
C LYS A 206 2.10 10.91 23.08
N ARG A 207 2.28 12.16 23.51
CA ARG A 207 2.47 12.55 24.90
C ARG A 207 1.37 13.50 25.33
N GLN A 208 0.78 13.23 26.48
CA GLN A 208 -0.11 14.15 27.18
C GLN A 208 0.36 14.23 28.63
N GLY A 209 1.12 15.27 28.94
CA GLY A 209 1.70 15.41 30.27
C GLY A 209 2.75 14.36 30.57
N THR A 210 2.46 13.48 31.54
CA THR A 210 3.29 12.29 31.85
C THR A 210 2.83 11.03 31.13
N ALA A 211 1.64 11.00 30.54
CA ALA A 211 1.20 9.85 29.75
C ALA A 211 1.89 9.83 28.39
N ILE A 212 2.39 8.65 27.99
CA ILE A 212 2.93 8.40 26.65
C ILE A 212 2.29 7.15 26.04
N SER A 213 2.00 7.19 24.75
CA SER A 213 1.50 6.04 24.01
C SER A 213 2.17 5.91 22.64
N THR A 214 2.23 4.69 22.14
CA THR A 214 2.64 4.36 20.77
C THR A 214 1.68 3.31 20.22
N ARG A 215 1.46 3.31 18.90
CA ARG A 215 0.49 2.44 18.23
C ARG A 215 1.11 1.83 16.97
N PRO A 216 2.00 0.83 17.11
CA PRO A 216 2.50 0.07 15.97
C PRO A 216 1.37 -0.59 15.19
N MET A 217 1.56 -0.66 13.88
CA MET A 217 0.63 -1.30 12.96
C MET A 217 1.36 -2.35 12.12
N LYS A 218 0.91 -3.62 12.20
CA LYS A 218 1.47 -4.76 11.46
C LYS A 218 0.39 -5.79 11.22
N GLY A 219 0.32 -6.31 10.00
CA GLY A 219 -0.79 -7.13 9.51
C GLY A 219 -1.85 -6.29 8.82
N THR A 220 -2.18 -6.64 7.57
CA THR A 220 -3.19 -5.95 6.76
C THR A 220 -4.02 -7.01 6.05
N ALA A 221 -5.33 -6.81 5.99
CA ALA A 221 -6.23 -7.62 5.18
C ALA A 221 -7.06 -6.72 4.25
N PRO A 222 -7.48 -7.21 3.08
CA PRO A 222 -8.42 -6.46 2.24
C PRO A 222 -9.77 -6.31 2.92
N ARG A 223 -10.56 -5.33 2.48
CA ARG A 223 -11.99 -5.25 2.83
C ARG A 223 -12.77 -6.35 2.12
N GLY A 224 -13.80 -6.86 2.78
CA GLY A 224 -14.73 -7.84 2.22
C GLY A 224 -15.74 -7.21 1.28
N GLN A 225 -16.28 -8.01 0.37
CA GLN A 225 -17.27 -7.56 -0.62
C GLN A 225 -18.69 -7.51 -0.05
N SER A 226 -18.90 -8.16 1.10
CA SER A 226 -20.12 -8.12 1.89
C SER A 226 -19.77 -7.90 3.36
N THR A 227 -20.70 -7.37 4.15
CA THR A 227 -20.50 -7.16 5.60
C THR A 227 -20.02 -8.43 6.30
N ARG A 228 -20.60 -9.58 5.97
CA ARG A 228 -20.22 -10.87 6.56
C ARG A 228 -18.79 -11.29 6.19
N GLU A 229 -18.39 -11.07 4.95
CA GLU A 229 -17.02 -11.36 4.50
C GLU A 229 -16.02 -10.39 5.11
N ASP A 230 -16.38 -9.11 5.21
CA ASP A 230 -15.57 -8.06 5.83
C ASP A 230 -15.30 -8.36 7.31
N GLU A 231 -16.35 -8.72 8.06
CA GLU A 231 -16.23 -9.17 9.44
C GLU A 231 -15.38 -10.45 9.57
N ALA A 232 -15.53 -11.39 8.64
CA ALA A 232 -14.73 -12.61 8.63
C ALA A 232 -13.24 -12.34 8.33
N LEU A 233 -12.94 -11.42 7.42
CA LEU A 233 -11.57 -11.00 7.09
C LEU A 233 -10.92 -10.23 8.25
N ALA A 234 -11.67 -9.34 8.90
CA ALA A 234 -11.20 -8.66 10.11
C ALA A 234 -10.92 -9.66 11.25
N HIS A 235 -11.81 -10.63 11.46
CA HIS A 235 -11.62 -11.68 12.48
C HIS A 235 -10.48 -12.65 12.13
N TRP A 236 -10.31 -12.97 10.85
CA TRP A 236 -9.18 -13.75 10.39
C TRP A 236 -7.87 -12.99 10.67
N LEU A 237 -7.79 -11.69 10.34
CA LEU A 237 -6.61 -10.89 10.58
C LEU A 237 -6.25 -10.86 12.07
N SER A 238 -7.24 -10.67 12.95
CA SER A 238 -6.99 -10.65 14.40
C SER A 238 -6.51 -12.00 14.97
N SER A 239 -6.75 -13.10 14.27
CA SER A 239 -6.38 -14.46 14.68
C SER A 239 -5.21 -15.06 13.89
N ASP A 240 -4.78 -14.44 12.79
CA ASP A 240 -3.70 -14.91 11.93
C ASP A 240 -2.37 -14.99 12.69
N VAL A 241 -1.79 -16.19 12.71
CA VAL A 241 -0.60 -16.51 13.51
C VAL A 241 0.60 -15.69 13.03
N LYS A 242 0.75 -15.52 11.71
CA LYS A 242 1.88 -14.77 11.12
C LYS A 242 1.81 -13.29 11.49
N SER A 243 0.67 -12.66 11.24
CA SER A 243 0.43 -11.23 11.52
C SER A 243 0.58 -10.92 13.02
N ARG A 244 0.03 -11.79 13.89
CA ARG A 244 0.18 -11.64 15.35
C ARG A 244 1.63 -11.79 15.80
N ALA A 245 2.39 -12.73 15.23
CA ALA A 245 3.79 -12.91 15.57
C ALA A 245 4.64 -11.69 15.19
N GLU A 246 4.44 -11.13 13.99
CA GLU A 246 5.13 -9.90 13.57
C GLU A 246 4.74 -8.72 14.47
N ASN A 247 3.44 -8.53 14.72
CA ASN A 247 2.96 -7.44 15.56
C ASN A 247 3.49 -7.55 17.00
N LEU A 248 3.44 -8.75 17.59
CA LEU A 248 3.93 -9.00 18.96
C LEU A 248 5.43 -8.70 19.09
N MET A 249 6.23 -9.07 18.09
CA MET A 249 7.65 -8.75 18.09
C MET A 249 7.90 -7.23 18.14
N ILE A 250 7.12 -6.44 17.40
CA ILE A 250 7.21 -4.97 17.44
C ILE A 250 6.71 -4.42 18.77
N VAL A 251 5.62 -4.98 19.31
CA VAL A 251 5.09 -4.61 20.64
C VAL A 251 6.16 -4.80 21.71
N ASP A 252 6.83 -5.95 21.74
CA ASP A 252 7.86 -6.23 22.75
C ASP A 252 9.08 -5.31 22.61
N LEU A 253 9.48 -4.99 21.36
CA LEU A 253 10.53 -4.01 21.11
C LEU A 253 10.15 -2.63 21.64
N LEU A 254 8.93 -2.15 21.36
CA LEU A 254 8.48 -0.82 21.80
C LEU A 254 8.22 -0.76 23.31
N ARG A 255 7.77 -1.86 23.94
CA ARG A 255 7.69 -1.95 25.40
C ARG A 255 9.05 -1.80 26.06
N ASN A 256 10.05 -2.49 25.53
CA ASN A 256 11.44 -2.35 26.00
C ASN A 256 11.93 -0.91 25.82
N ASP A 257 11.71 -0.30 24.65
CA ASP A 257 12.14 1.08 24.41
C ASP A 257 11.46 2.09 25.36
N LEU A 258 10.14 1.94 25.60
CA LEU A 258 9.40 2.78 26.55
C LEU A 258 9.87 2.60 28.01
N SER A 259 10.21 1.38 28.40
CA SER A 259 10.67 1.09 29.77
C SER A 259 11.92 1.88 30.20
N ILE A 260 12.70 2.37 29.24
CA ILE A 260 13.90 3.18 29.49
C ILE A 260 13.53 4.56 30.07
N ILE A 261 12.36 5.10 29.69
CA ILE A 261 11.94 6.49 29.98
C ILE A 261 10.66 6.56 30.83
N CYS A 262 10.08 5.42 31.18
CA CYS A 262 8.86 5.32 31.97
C CYS A 262 9.14 4.87 33.42
N GLU A 263 8.21 5.19 34.32
CA GLU A 263 8.19 4.65 35.68
C GLU A 263 8.13 3.12 35.64
N THR A 264 8.83 2.46 36.57
CA THR A 264 8.81 1.00 36.72
C THR A 264 7.38 0.48 36.81
N ASP A 265 7.09 -0.62 36.10
CA ASP A 265 5.78 -1.28 36.03
C ASP A 265 4.62 -0.43 35.47
N SER A 266 4.90 0.77 34.90
CA SER A 266 3.85 1.58 34.26
C SER A 266 3.57 1.21 32.80
N VAL A 267 4.52 0.56 32.12
CA VAL A 267 4.41 0.20 30.70
C VAL A 267 3.53 -1.04 30.54
N HIS A 268 2.41 -0.89 29.84
CA HIS A 268 1.43 -1.94 29.62
C HIS A 268 0.81 -1.85 28.22
N VAL A 269 0.09 -2.90 27.82
CA VAL A 269 -0.50 -3.04 26.48
C VAL A 269 -2.01 -3.19 26.65
N PRO A 270 -2.78 -2.08 26.72
CA PRO A 270 -4.22 -2.14 26.93
C PRO A 270 -4.97 -2.78 25.76
N HIS A 271 -4.44 -2.63 24.53
CA HIS A 271 -5.03 -3.13 23.30
C HIS A 271 -3.98 -3.91 22.50
N LEU A 272 -4.25 -5.19 22.22
CA LEU A 272 -3.31 -6.07 21.53
C LEU A 272 -4.04 -6.80 20.39
N PHE A 273 -3.53 -6.61 19.17
CA PHE A 273 -4.11 -7.15 17.93
C PHE A 273 -5.50 -6.60 17.58
N ASP A 274 -5.77 -5.34 17.93
CA ASP A 274 -7.01 -4.66 17.54
C ASP A 274 -7.03 -4.44 16.03
N VAL A 275 -8.12 -4.83 15.38
CA VAL A 275 -8.30 -4.67 13.93
C VAL A 275 -9.17 -3.45 13.66
N GLU A 276 -8.57 -2.44 13.05
CA GLU A 276 -9.25 -1.23 12.59
C GLU A 276 -9.64 -1.39 11.11
N SER A 277 -10.92 -1.17 10.80
CA SER A 277 -11.42 -1.19 9.42
C SER A 277 -11.31 0.19 8.79
N LEU A 278 -10.29 0.38 7.94
CA LEU A 278 -10.12 1.59 7.12
C LEU A 278 -10.91 1.47 5.81
N PRO A 279 -11.18 2.55 5.06
CA PRO A 279 -11.99 2.50 3.84
C PRO A 279 -11.54 1.44 2.81
N THR A 280 -10.23 1.17 2.72
CA THR A 280 -9.66 0.27 1.69
C THR A 280 -9.04 -1.01 2.24
N VAL A 281 -8.76 -1.09 3.54
CA VAL A 281 -8.10 -2.25 4.18
C VAL A 281 -8.52 -2.40 5.65
N HIS A 282 -8.45 -3.62 6.19
CA HIS A 282 -8.35 -3.84 7.63
C HIS A 282 -6.89 -3.77 8.07
N GLN A 283 -6.65 -3.17 9.22
CA GLN A 283 -5.31 -2.96 9.76
C GLN A 283 -5.24 -3.44 11.20
N MET A 284 -4.30 -4.33 11.49
CA MET A 284 -4.02 -4.70 12.88
C MET A 284 -3.10 -3.68 13.52
N THR A 285 -3.47 -3.27 14.74
CA THR A 285 -2.75 -2.32 15.60
C THR A 285 -2.64 -2.88 17.01
N SER A 286 -1.66 -2.40 17.76
CA SER A 286 -1.53 -2.65 19.19
C SER A 286 -1.13 -1.36 19.86
N THR A 287 -1.75 -1.04 21.00
CA THR A 287 -1.46 0.18 21.76
C THR A 287 -0.59 -0.17 22.94
N ILE A 288 0.55 0.52 23.07
CA ILE A 288 1.40 0.44 24.26
C ILE A 288 1.36 1.80 24.95
N GLU A 289 1.12 1.78 26.25
CA GLU A 289 1.03 2.97 27.09
C GLU A 289 2.01 2.88 28.26
N GLY A 290 2.46 4.03 28.74
CA GLY A 290 3.30 4.13 29.92
C GLY A 290 3.23 5.51 30.56
N LYS A 291 3.80 5.62 31.76
CA LYS A 291 3.92 6.89 32.47
C LYS A 291 5.38 7.31 32.48
N LEU A 292 5.69 8.42 31.83
CA LEU A 292 7.04 8.99 31.76
C LEU A 292 7.58 9.32 33.15
N LEU A 293 8.90 9.20 33.31
CA LEU A 293 9.57 9.74 34.48
C LEU A 293 9.34 11.26 34.60
N PRO A 294 9.29 11.83 35.81
CA PRO A 294 9.11 13.26 36.00
C PRO A 294 10.14 14.08 35.22
N ASN A 295 9.69 15.18 34.61
CA ASN A 295 10.53 16.10 33.82
C ASN A 295 11.25 15.47 32.62
N THR A 296 10.76 14.35 32.07
CA THR A 296 11.34 13.74 30.88
C THR A 296 11.29 14.72 29.69
N PRO A 297 12.45 15.13 29.13
CA PRO A 297 12.50 16.04 28.00
C PRO A 297 12.19 15.32 26.68
N LEU A 298 11.85 16.09 25.63
CA LEU A 298 11.59 15.53 24.30
C LEU A 298 12.82 14.82 23.75
N SER A 299 14.02 15.36 23.98
CA SER A 299 15.28 14.74 23.55
C SER A 299 15.49 13.33 24.11
N SER A 300 15.09 13.08 25.36
CA SER A 300 15.15 11.74 25.97
C SER A 300 14.14 10.78 25.35
N ILE A 301 12.93 11.24 25.05
CA ILE A 301 11.89 10.42 24.38
C ILE A 301 12.40 9.99 23.00
N ILE A 302 12.86 10.95 22.19
CA ILE A 302 13.42 10.68 20.86
C ILE A 302 14.65 9.77 20.97
N GLY A 303 15.57 10.03 21.91
CA GLY A 303 16.78 9.23 22.07
C GLY A 303 16.54 7.77 22.46
N ALA A 304 15.45 7.48 23.17
CA ALA A 304 15.06 6.13 23.55
C ALA A 304 14.29 5.40 22.44
N LEU A 305 13.34 6.07 21.80
CA LEU A 305 12.41 5.43 20.86
C LEU A 305 12.89 5.42 19.41
N PHE A 306 13.70 6.41 18.99
CA PHE A 306 14.03 6.62 17.57
C PHE A 306 15.21 5.77 17.10
N PRO A 307 15.15 5.17 15.88
CA PRO A 307 14.04 5.19 14.93
C PRO A 307 12.98 4.15 15.32
N CYS A 308 11.75 4.32 14.81
CA CYS A 308 10.65 3.43 15.11
C CYS A 308 11.00 1.96 14.76
N GLY A 309 10.69 1.03 15.65
CA GLY A 309 11.00 -0.40 15.47
C GLY A 309 10.38 -1.00 14.20
N SER A 310 9.16 -0.59 13.86
CA SER A 310 8.37 -1.11 12.73
C SER A 310 9.02 -0.87 11.36
N ILE A 311 9.86 0.16 11.24
CA ILE A 311 10.51 0.56 9.97
C ILE A 311 11.99 0.16 9.89
N THR A 312 12.52 -0.54 10.89
CA THR A 312 13.90 -1.05 10.90
C THR A 312 13.95 -2.55 10.70
N GLY A 313 13.65 -3.32 11.73
CA GLY A 313 13.89 -4.75 11.78
C GLY A 313 14.38 -5.17 13.16
N ALA A 314 14.55 -6.47 13.37
CA ALA A 314 14.92 -7.03 14.66
C ALA A 314 16.14 -7.96 14.51
N PRO A 315 17.17 -7.85 15.35
CA PRO A 315 17.42 -6.79 16.34
C PRO A 315 17.72 -5.41 15.70
N LYS A 316 17.16 -4.33 16.26
CA LYS A 316 17.16 -2.95 15.68
C LYS A 316 18.53 -2.50 15.15
N ILE A 317 19.56 -2.57 16.00
CA ILE A 317 20.91 -2.09 15.65
C ILE A 317 21.52 -2.92 14.52
N ARG A 318 21.30 -4.24 14.52
CA ARG A 318 21.86 -5.13 13.50
C ARG A 318 21.15 -4.93 12.16
N ALA A 319 19.83 -4.83 12.18
CA ALA A 319 19.02 -4.51 11.00
C ALA A 319 19.43 -3.17 10.37
N MET A 320 19.64 -2.12 11.18
CA MET A 320 20.09 -0.81 10.67
C MET A 320 21.45 -0.85 9.95
N ARG A 321 22.39 -1.69 10.41
CA ARG A 321 23.69 -1.88 9.71
C ARG A 321 23.47 -2.52 8.34
N ARG A 322 22.69 -3.60 8.29
CA ARG A 322 22.38 -4.32 7.05
C ARG A 322 21.58 -3.47 6.07
N ILE A 323 20.63 -2.66 6.54
CA ILE A 323 19.92 -1.67 5.72
C ILE A 323 20.91 -0.73 5.02
N ASN A 324 21.91 -0.21 5.75
CA ASN A 324 22.91 0.67 5.16
C ASN A 324 23.80 -0.01 4.11
N GLU A 325 24.04 -1.31 4.26
CA GLU A 325 24.80 -2.12 3.29
C GLU A 325 23.98 -2.42 2.02
N LEU A 326 22.70 -2.79 2.21
CA LEU A 326 21.79 -3.28 1.18
C LEU A 326 21.12 -2.16 0.37
N GLU A 327 20.74 -1.05 1.01
CA GLU A 327 20.09 0.06 0.31
C GLU A 327 21.11 0.94 -0.44
N SER A 328 20.76 1.35 -1.66
CA SER A 328 21.64 2.16 -2.52
C SER A 328 21.63 3.65 -2.21
N THR A 329 20.64 4.13 -1.44
CA THR A 329 20.43 5.54 -1.12
C THR A 329 20.00 5.72 0.33
N PRO A 330 20.32 6.85 0.98
CA PRO A 330 19.75 7.17 2.28
C PRO A 330 18.22 7.25 2.24
N ARG A 331 17.58 7.07 3.40
CA ARG A 331 16.13 7.21 3.55
C ARG A 331 15.68 8.63 3.73
N GLY A 332 16.48 9.47 4.40
CA GLY A 332 16.14 10.86 4.62
C GLY A 332 14.89 10.97 5.48
N ILE A 333 13.93 11.81 5.07
CA ILE A 333 12.68 11.92 5.82
C ILE A 333 11.88 10.61 5.85
N TYR A 334 11.98 9.76 4.82
CA TYR A 334 11.27 8.49 4.81
C TYR A 334 11.79 7.56 5.90
N CYS A 335 10.87 6.92 6.63
CA CYS A 335 11.14 6.18 7.87
C CYS A 335 11.68 7.05 9.04
N GLY A 336 11.67 8.38 8.90
CA GLY A 336 11.92 9.33 9.97
C GLY A 336 10.70 9.53 10.88
N ALA A 337 10.61 10.69 11.51
CA ALA A 337 9.46 11.12 12.31
C ALA A 337 9.05 12.56 11.95
N ILE A 338 7.75 12.82 11.96
CA ILE A 338 7.17 14.16 11.73
C ILE A 338 6.20 14.45 12.87
N GLY A 339 6.22 15.67 13.41
CA GLY A 339 5.30 16.01 14.49
C GLY A 339 5.54 17.37 15.12
N TYR A 340 4.93 17.55 16.28
CA TYR A 340 5.04 18.76 17.08
C TYR A 340 5.14 18.46 18.58
N ALA A 341 5.63 19.44 19.34
CA ALA A 341 5.53 19.49 20.79
C ALA A 341 5.29 20.93 21.24
N GLY A 342 4.58 21.14 22.35
CA GLY A 342 4.37 22.47 22.92
C GLY A 342 3.53 22.45 24.19
N PRO A 343 3.20 23.64 24.73
CA PRO A 343 2.27 23.76 25.85
C PRO A 343 0.89 23.19 25.50
N GLY A 344 0.24 22.48 26.44
CA GLY A 344 -1.14 22.02 26.28
C GLY A 344 -2.14 23.17 26.17
N THR A 345 -3.39 22.87 25.75
CA THR A 345 -4.42 23.84 25.34
C THR A 345 -4.80 24.93 26.36
N ASP A 346 -4.41 24.79 27.64
CA ASP A 346 -4.64 25.79 28.70
C ASP A 346 -3.35 26.30 29.36
N GLY A 347 -2.20 26.23 28.67
CA GLY A 347 -0.88 26.50 29.26
C GLY A 347 -0.43 25.40 30.24
N GLY A 348 -1.04 24.22 30.11
CA GLY A 348 -0.80 23.03 30.93
C GLY A 348 0.47 22.26 30.56
N GLU A 349 0.56 21.01 31.02
CA GLU A 349 1.72 20.15 30.76
C GLU A 349 2.00 19.97 29.25
N ILE A 350 3.25 19.63 28.90
CA ILE A 350 3.67 19.47 27.51
C ILE A 350 2.82 18.39 26.82
N GLU A 351 2.32 18.73 25.64
CA GLU A 351 1.74 17.78 24.70
C GLU A 351 2.62 17.63 23.47
N SER A 352 2.67 16.41 22.92
CA SER A 352 3.34 16.16 21.66
C SER A 352 2.72 15.00 20.91
N SER A 353 2.84 15.02 19.58
CA SER A 353 2.38 13.95 18.71
C SER A 353 3.32 13.86 17.52
N PHE A 354 3.87 12.66 17.31
CA PHE A 354 4.77 12.35 16.21
C PHE A 354 4.27 11.10 15.48
N SER A 355 4.27 11.16 14.16
CA SER A 355 4.01 10.03 13.28
C SER A 355 5.31 9.48 12.70
N VAL A 356 5.29 8.21 12.32
CA VAL A 356 6.37 7.63 11.54
C VAL A 356 6.26 8.20 10.12
N ALA A 357 7.34 8.73 9.56
CA ALA A 357 7.33 9.35 8.23
C ALA A 357 7.34 8.28 7.11
N ILE A 358 6.24 7.55 7.01
CA ILE A 358 5.94 6.60 5.94
C ILE A 358 4.80 7.15 5.09
N ARG A 359 4.72 6.67 3.84
CA ARG A 359 3.89 7.27 2.81
C ARG A 359 4.13 8.79 2.69
N THR A 360 5.41 9.17 2.68
CA THR A 360 5.86 10.56 2.65
C THR A 360 6.56 10.86 1.33
N LEU A 361 6.13 11.92 0.65
CA LEU A 361 6.80 12.50 -0.51
C LEU A 361 7.79 13.56 -0.07
N SER A 362 8.98 13.52 -0.65
CA SER A 362 9.91 14.65 -0.66
C SER A 362 9.81 15.35 -2.01
N VAL A 363 9.64 16.67 -1.95
CA VAL A 363 9.51 17.56 -3.10
C VAL A 363 10.74 18.48 -3.16
N HIS A 364 11.33 18.61 -4.34
CA HIS A 364 12.39 19.58 -4.63
C HIS A 364 12.19 20.12 -6.05
N GLY A 365 11.76 21.38 -6.16
CA GLY A 365 11.26 21.92 -7.42
C GLY A 365 10.05 21.11 -7.90
N ASN A 366 10.13 20.53 -9.09
CA ASN A 366 9.10 19.66 -9.67
C ASN A 366 9.36 18.15 -9.43
N GLN A 367 10.47 17.79 -8.77
CA GLN A 367 10.85 16.39 -8.58
C GLN A 367 10.25 15.82 -7.30
N LEU A 368 9.69 14.61 -7.42
CA LEU A 368 9.11 13.85 -6.33
C LEU A 368 9.95 12.62 -6.03
N THR A 369 10.22 12.39 -4.75
CA THR A 369 10.82 11.15 -4.24
C THR A 369 9.90 10.53 -3.20
N TYR A 370 9.59 9.24 -3.39
CA TYR A 370 8.74 8.47 -2.50
C TYR A 370 9.46 7.20 -2.04
N GLY A 371 9.42 6.89 -0.74
CA GLY A 371 9.94 5.65 -0.21
C GLY A 371 8.84 4.59 -0.05
N ALA A 372 9.12 3.36 -0.50
CA ALA A 372 8.28 2.20 -0.22
C ALA A 372 9.12 0.93 -0.03
N GLY A 373 8.57 -0.01 0.71
CA GLY A 373 9.24 -1.23 1.12
C GLY A 373 8.41 -2.02 2.11
N GLY A 374 8.98 -3.11 2.62
CA GLY A 374 8.28 -4.05 3.49
C GLY A 374 9.23 -4.80 4.43
N GLY A 375 8.63 -5.45 5.41
CA GLY A 375 9.33 -6.29 6.38
C GLY A 375 9.66 -7.64 5.77
N ILE A 376 10.93 -7.85 5.42
CA ILE A 376 11.40 -9.11 4.85
C ILE A 376 11.65 -10.10 5.98
N VAL A 377 11.00 -11.25 5.87
CA VAL A 377 11.09 -12.40 6.78
C VAL A 377 11.55 -13.65 6.01
N TRP A 378 11.79 -14.75 6.71
CA TRP A 378 12.34 -15.98 6.10
C TRP A 378 11.52 -16.51 4.90
N ASP A 379 10.19 -16.42 4.99
CA ASP A 379 9.23 -16.89 4.00
C ASP A 379 8.83 -15.83 2.95
N SER A 380 9.48 -14.67 2.94
CA SER A 380 9.24 -13.63 1.94
C SER A 380 9.63 -14.10 0.53
N ASP A 381 8.74 -13.88 -0.43
CA ASP A 381 8.98 -14.12 -1.85
C ASP A 381 9.46 -12.83 -2.56
N PRO A 382 10.63 -12.83 -3.23
CA PRO A 382 11.17 -11.61 -3.84
C PRO A 382 10.25 -10.92 -4.86
N ASP A 383 9.48 -11.68 -5.63
CA ASP A 383 8.56 -11.11 -6.62
C ASP A 383 7.37 -10.45 -5.90
N ALA A 384 6.76 -11.14 -4.94
CA ALA A 384 5.63 -10.64 -4.15
C ALA A 384 5.99 -9.38 -3.36
N GLU A 385 7.16 -9.33 -2.72
CA GLU A 385 7.63 -8.18 -1.93
C GLU A 385 7.87 -6.94 -2.82
N TYR A 386 8.36 -7.14 -4.04
CA TYR A 386 8.51 -6.04 -5.00
C TYR A 386 7.14 -5.55 -5.49
N GLU A 387 6.22 -6.47 -5.82
CA GLU A 387 4.85 -6.12 -6.20
C GLU A 387 4.14 -5.34 -5.08
N GLU A 388 4.37 -5.69 -3.81
CA GLU A 388 3.85 -4.94 -2.66
C GLU A 388 4.47 -3.54 -2.54
N ALA A 389 5.79 -3.41 -2.74
CA ALA A 389 6.46 -2.12 -2.71
C ALA A 389 5.94 -1.18 -3.80
N VAL A 390 5.70 -1.70 -5.02
CA VAL A 390 5.07 -0.96 -6.12
C VAL A 390 3.61 -0.62 -5.78
N LEU A 391 2.87 -1.55 -5.18
CA LEU A 391 1.49 -1.31 -4.79
C LEU A 391 1.34 -0.13 -3.83
N LYS A 392 2.30 0.06 -2.92
CA LYS A 392 2.32 1.21 -1.99
C LYS A 392 2.43 2.56 -2.71
N THR A 393 2.79 2.61 -3.99
CA THR A 393 2.80 3.84 -4.79
C THR A 393 1.48 4.12 -5.51
N SER A 394 0.49 3.22 -5.45
CA SER A 394 -0.72 3.31 -6.27
C SER A 394 -1.53 4.60 -6.09
N PHE A 395 -1.57 5.18 -4.88
CA PHE A 395 -2.27 6.45 -4.64
C PHE A 395 -1.57 7.67 -5.28
N LEU A 396 -0.28 7.53 -5.62
CA LEU A 396 0.52 8.55 -6.31
C LEU A 396 0.30 8.57 -7.82
N GLY A 397 -0.30 7.52 -8.38
CA GLY A 397 -0.63 7.48 -9.79
C GLY A 397 -1.59 8.62 -10.14
N ASP A 398 -1.35 9.25 -11.29
CA ASP A 398 -2.37 10.08 -11.92
C ASP A 398 -3.64 9.23 -12.04
N SER A 399 -4.82 9.83 -11.98
CA SER A 399 -6.08 9.10 -12.21
C SER A 399 -6.14 8.41 -13.60
N LYS A 400 -5.09 8.58 -14.42
CA LYS A 400 -4.81 7.97 -15.71
C LYS A 400 -3.92 6.72 -15.68
N SER A 401 -3.22 6.41 -14.59
CA SER A 401 -2.71 5.04 -14.33
C SER A 401 -3.75 4.23 -13.55
N SER A 402 -5.03 4.46 -13.87
CA SER A 402 -6.13 3.62 -13.45
C SER A 402 -6.03 2.30 -14.21
N TYR A 403 -6.04 1.20 -13.47
CA TYR A 403 -6.48 -0.03 -14.09
C TYR A 403 -7.98 0.08 -14.32
N GLU A 404 -8.45 -0.52 -15.40
CA GLU A 404 -9.86 -0.53 -15.76
C GLU A 404 -10.42 -1.91 -15.47
N LEU A 405 -11.71 -1.98 -15.16
CA LEU A 405 -12.44 -3.25 -15.21
C LEU A 405 -12.62 -3.63 -16.69
N ILE A 406 -12.43 -4.90 -17.01
CA ILE A 406 -12.56 -5.42 -18.38
C ILE A 406 -13.69 -6.42 -18.45
N GLU A 407 -14.55 -6.23 -19.44
CA GLU A 407 -15.43 -7.28 -19.93
C GLU A 407 -15.09 -7.73 -21.35
N THR A 408 -15.34 -9.00 -21.62
CA THR A 408 -15.14 -9.56 -22.97
C THR A 408 -16.26 -10.53 -23.25
N MET A 409 -17.05 -10.19 -24.25
CA MET A 409 -18.37 -10.75 -24.53
C MET A 409 -18.40 -11.28 -25.96
N ARG A 410 -19.24 -12.28 -26.21
CA ARG A 410 -19.60 -12.71 -27.56
C ARG A 410 -20.93 -12.08 -27.95
N TYR A 411 -20.99 -11.53 -29.16
CA TYR A 411 -22.18 -10.93 -29.72
C TYR A 411 -22.50 -11.56 -31.09
N SER A 412 -23.78 -11.81 -31.34
CA SER A 412 -24.32 -12.04 -32.68
C SER A 412 -25.63 -11.27 -32.85
N SER A 413 -26.00 -10.96 -34.09
CA SER A 413 -27.27 -10.28 -34.40
C SER A 413 -28.50 -11.12 -34.01
N VAL A 414 -28.36 -12.46 -33.98
CA VAL A 414 -29.44 -13.41 -33.68
C VAL A 414 -29.63 -13.61 -32.17
N GLU A 415 -28.54 -13.81 -31.43
CA GLU A 415 -28.59 -14.16 -30.00
C GLU A 415 -28.36 -12.95 -29.08
N GLY A 416 -27.97 -11.80 -29.62
CA GLY A 416 -27.54 -10.66 -28.84
C GLY A 416 -26.21 -10.91 -28.13
N VAL A 417 -26.00 -10.22 -27.01
CA VAL A 417 -24.80 -10.39 -26.17
C VAL A 417 -24.98 -11.60 -25.27
N ARG A 418 -24.16 -12.63 -25.48
CA ARG A 418 -24.21 -13.85 -24.67
C ARG A 418 -23.89 -13.54 -23.20
N LEU A 419 -24.75 -14.01 -22.30
CA LEU A 419 -24.60 -13.91 -20.83
C LEU A 419 -24.48 -12.46 -20.31
N LEU A 420 -25.14 -11.49 -20.97
CA LEU A 420 -25.04 -10.07 -20.63
C LEU A 420 -25.28 -9.79 -19.14
N ASP A 421 -26.32 -10.37 -18.54
CA ASP A 421 -26.62 -10.16 -17.12
C ASP A 421 -25.49 -10.64 -16.20
N PHE A 422 -24.82 -11.74 -16.53
CA PHE A 422 -23.69 -12.23 -15.73
C PHE A 422 -22.47 -11.32 -15.87
N HIS A 423 -22.27 -10.71 -17.04
CA HIS A 423 -21.23 -9.71 -17.24
C HIS A 423 -21.51 -8.46 -16.40
N LEU A 424 -22.76 -7.97 -16.41
CA LEU A 424 -23.18 -6.81 -15.62
C LEU A 424 -23.10 -7.10 -14.11
N ASP A 425 -23.54 -8.26 -13.64
CA ASP A 425 -23.42 -8.68 -12.25
C ASP A 425 -21.96 -8.66 -11.76
N ARG A 426 -21.03 -9.22 -12.56
CA ARG A 426 -19.61 -9.26 -12.18
C ARG A 426 -18.98 -7.86 -12.21
N LEU A 427 -19.35 -7.05 -13.20
CA LEU A 427 -18.85 -5.68 -13.32
C LEU A 427 -19.34 -4.84 -12.14
N GLU A 428 -20.59 -5.01 -11.72
CA GLU A 428 -21.21 -4.35 -10.56
C GLU A 428 -20.55 -4.77 -9.25
N GLN A 429 -20.37 -6.09 -9.04
CA GLN A 429 -19.64 -6.62 -7.89
C GLN A 429 -18.22 -6.06 -7.81
N SER A 430 -17.50 -6.07 -8.93
CA SER A 430 -16.12 -5.54 -8.96
C SER A 430 -16.09 -4.02 -8.75
N SER A 431 -17.07 -3.29 -9.29
CA SER A 431 -17.15 -1.84 -9.13
C SER A 431 -17.44 -1.45 -7.69
N SER A 432 -18.32 -2.17 -7.00
CA SER A 432 -18.61 -1.95 -5.58
C SER A 432 -17.38 -2.15 -4.70
N VAL A 433 -16.62 -3.23 -4.93
CA VAL A 433 -15.43 -3.57 -4.14
C VAL A 433 -14.26 -2.62 -4.39
N MET A 434 -14.09 -2.20 -5.64
CA MET A 434 -12.95 -1.39 -6.07
C MET A 434 -13.27 0.12 -6.14
N ALA A 435 -14.46 0.53 -5.69
CA ALA A 435 -14.97 1.90 -5.71
C ALA A 435 -14.97 2.55 -7.12
N PHE A 436 -15.43 1.83 -8.14
CA PHE A 436 -15.64 2.38 -9.49
C PHE A 436 -17.04 2.99 -9.57
N ALA A 437 -17.14 4.17 -10.19
CA ALA A 437 -18.44 4.72 -10.56
C ALA A 437 -19.07 3.86 -11.66
N MET A 438 -20.25 3.31 -11.39
CA MET A 438 -20.94 2.42 -12.31
C MET A 438 -22.45 2.65 -12.25
N GLN A 439 -23.09 2.72 -13.41
CA GLN A 439 -24.54 2.67 -13.56
C GLN A 439 -24.90 1.50 -14.47
N ARG A 440 -25.51 0.47 -13.90
CA ARG A 440 -25.78 -0.81 -14.58
C ARG A 440 -26.60 -0.62 -15.85
N ASP A 441 -27.70 0.12 -15.76
CA ASP A 441 -28.63 0.32 -16.88
C ASP A 441 -27.99 1.13 -18.01
N GLU A 442 -27.19 2.14 -17.67
CA GLU A 442 -26.46 2.96 -18.64
C GLU A 442 -25.46 2.11 -19.42
N ILE A 443 -24.67 1.27 -18.73
CA ILE A 443 -23.70 0.36 -19.38
C ILE A 443 -24.43 -0.62 -20.30
N GLY A 444 -25.55 -1.20 -19.85
CA GLY A 444 -26.37 -2.07 -20.68
C GLY A 444 -26.83 -1.37 -21.97
N GLN A 445 -27.34 -0.15 -21.88
CA GLN A 445 -27.77 0.64 -23.03
C GLN A 445 -26.61 0.98 -23.98
N VAL A 446 -25.44 1.34 -23.45
CA VAL A 446 -24.22 1.62 -24.24
C VAL A 446 -23.75 0.38 -24.98
N ILE A 447 -23.72 -0.79 -24.33
CA ILE A 447 -23.37 -2.08 -24.97
C ILE A 447 -24.36 -2.40 -26.10
N HIS A 448 -25.67 -2.30 -25.84
CA HIS A 448 -26.69 -2.58 -26.85
C HIS A 448 -26.56 -1.66 -28.07
N SER A 449 -26.40 -0.36 -27.83
CA SER A 449 -26.27 0.65 -28.89
C SER A 449 -25.02 0.44 -29.74
N TYR A 450 -23.90 0.07 -29.11
CA TYR A 450 -22.67 -0.26 -29.82
C TYR A 450 -22.81 -1.54 -30.66
N CYS A 451 -23.38 -2.61 -30.08
CA CYS A 451 -23.51 -3.89 -30.77
C CYS A 451 -24.48 -3.81 -31.97
N ALA A 452 -25.53 -2.98 -31.88
CA ALA A 452 -26.47 -2.77 -32.99
C ALA A 452 -25.85 -2.14 -34.25
N GLN A 453 -24.65 -1.56 -34.14
CA GLN A 453 -23.90 -0.97 -35.26
C GLN A 453 -22.91 -1.97 -35.90
N LEU A 454 -22.74 -3.16 -35.32
CA LEU A 454 -21.81 -4.16 -35.82
C LEU A 454 -22.43 -4.95 -36.97
N ASP A 455 -21.57 -5.47 -37.85
CA ASP A 455 -21.98 -6.31 -38.98
C ASP A 455 -22.81 -7.51 -38.50
N SER A 456 -24.04 -7.60 -39.01
CA SER A 456 -25.03 -8.59 -38.61
C SER A 456 -24.72 -10.01 -39.08
N GLU A 457 -23.87 -10.19 -40.10
CA GLU A 457 -23.50 -11.52 -40.62
C GLU A 457 -22.31 -12.12 -39.86
N VAL A 458 -21.63 -11.33 -39.03
CA VAL A 458 -20.41 -11.72 -38.32
C VAL A 458 -20.69 -11.87 -36.83
N VAL A 459 -20.15 -12.93 -36.23
CA VAL A 459 -20.09 -13.05 -34.76
C VAL A 459 -18.92 -12.22 -34.26
N HIS A 460 -19.14 -11.37 -33.26
CA HIS A 460 -18.12 -10.46 -32.74
C HIS A 460 -17.68 -10.83 -31.33
N ARG A 461 -16.40 -10.59 -31.06
CA ARG A 461 -15.86 -10.47 -29.70
C ARG A 461 -15.84 -8.99 -29.33
N VAL A 462 -16.71 -8.59 -28.41
CA VAL A 462 -16.81 -7.22 -27.90
C VAL A 462 -16.03 -7.13 -26.60
N ARG A 463 -15.17 -6.13 -26.48
CA ARG A 463 -14.39 -5.84 -25.28
C ARG A 463 -14.80 -4.48 -24.72
N LEU A 464 -15.20 -4.47 -23.46
CA LEU A 464 -15.51 -3.27 -22.69
C LEU A 464 -14.38 -2.98 -21.71
N THR A 465 -14.02 -1.71 -21.53
CA THR A 465 -13.35 -1.22 -20.34
C THR A 465 -14.18 -0.18 -19.61
N LEU A 466 -14.11 -0.22 -18.28
CA LEU A 466 -14.71 0.75 -17.38
C LEU A 466 -13.60 1.34 -16.50
N SER A 467 -13.42 2.65 -16.58
CA SER A 467 -12.48 3.38 -15.70
C SER A 467 -13.08 3.61 -14.30
N PRO A 468 -12.26 3.94 -13.28
CA PRO A 468 -12.76 4.28 -11.94
C PRO A 468 -13.78 5.42 -11.92
N LYS A 469 -13.71 6.34 -12.88
CA LYS A 469 -14.64 7.48 -13.01
C LYS A 469 -15.91 7.15 -13.80
N GLY A 470 -16.11 5.89 -14.18
CA GLY A 470 -17.29 5.46 -14.92
C GLY A 470 -17.21 5.67 -16.43
N GLN A 471 -16.06 6.13 -16.96
CA GLN A 471 -15.88 6.21 -18.42
C GLN A 471 -15.85 4.80 -19.03
N ILE A 472 -16.71 4.59 -20.03
CA ILE A 472 -16.86 3.31 -20.76
C ILE A 472 -16.15 3.42 -22.11
N ASN A 473 -15.39 2.39 -22.49
CA ASN A 473 -14.83 2.24 -23.83
C ASN A 473 -15.15 0.85 -24.39
N LEU A 474 -15.60 0.79 -25.64
CA LEU A 474 -15.99 -0.43 -26.33
C LEU A 474 -15.19 -0.61 -27.61
N THR A 475 -14.73 -1.84 -27.83
CA THR A 475 -14.04 -2.25 -29.07
C THR A 475 -14.55 -3.61 -29.49
N SER A 476 -14.50 -3.93 -30.78
CA SER A 476 -14.92 -5.23 -31.31
C SER A 476 -13.94 -5.76 -32.34
N LYS A 477 -13.92 -7.09 -32.49
CA LYS A 477 -13.26 -7.82 -33.58
C LYS A 477 -14.12 -9.03 -33.97
N PRO A 478 -14.05 -9.52 -35.21
CA PRO A 478 -14.63 -10.81 -35.57
C PRO A 478 -14.17 -11.91 -34.61
N PHE A 479 -15.11 -12.75 -34.19
CA PHE A 479 -14.83 -13.91 -33.35
C PHE A 479 -14.44 -15.09 -34.24
N GLU A 480 -13.24 -15.61 -34.01
CA GLU A 480 -12.77 -16.85 -34.61
C GLU A 480 -12.88 -17.96 -33.57
N ALA A 481 -13.63 -19.01 -33.90
CA ALA A 481 -13.74 -20.18 -33.05
C ALA A 481 -12.38 -20.89 -32.98
N PRO A 482 -11.88 -21.24 -31.77
CA PRO A 482 -10.64 -21.96 -31.66
C PRO A 482 -10.79 -23.41 -32.13
N ASP A 483 -9.70 -23.98 -32.66
CA ASP A 483 -9.63 -25.40 -33.00
C ASP A 483 -9.79 -26.26 -31.74
N SER A 484 -10.69 -27.22 -31.81
CA SER A 484 -11.05 -28.10 -30.70
C SER A 484 -10.55 -29.53 -30.97
N PRO A 485 -9.99 -30.27 -29.99
CA PRO A 485 -9.85 -29.88 -28.58
C PRO A 485 -8.70 -28.90 -28.33
N LEU A 486 -8.87 -28.04 -27.32
CA LEU A 486 -7.89 -27.03 -26.93
C LEU A 486 -6.66 -27.69 -26.28
N LYS A 487 -5.46 -27.39 -26.79
CA LYS A 487 -4.22 -27.83 -26.14
C LYS A 487 -3.89 -26.93 -24.95
N ILE A 488 -3.56 -27.53 -23.80
CA ILE A 488 -3.17 -26.79 -22.60
C ILE A 488 -1.93 -27.37 -21.92
N GLY A 489 -1.24 -26.55 -21.15
CA GLY A 489 -0.13 -26.96 -20.30
C GLY A 489 0.00 -26.05 -19.07
N LEU A 490 1.02 -26.29 -18.24
CA LEU A 490 1.32 -25.45 -17.09
C LEU A 490 2.28 -24.32 -17.50
N SER A 491 1.96 -23.09 -17.08
CA SER A 491 2.75 -21.91 -17.40
C SER A 491 4.04 -21.79 -16.58
N GLY A 492 4.09 -22.42 -15.40
CA GLY A 492 5.13 -22.17 -14.38
C GLY A 492 4.99 -20.81 -13.68
N VAL A 493 4.01 -19.98 -14.07
CA VAL A 493 3.71 -18.71 -13.40
C VAL A 493 2.93 -19.01 -12.13
N ARG A 494 3.42 -18.46 -11.01
CA ARG A 494 2.76 -18.55 -9.71
C ARG A 494 1.90 -17.32 -9.44
N VAL A 495 0.77 -17.54 -8.78
CA VAL A 495 -0.10 -16.50 -8.22
C VAL A 495 -0.23 -16.68 -6.72
N ALA A 496 -0.43 -15.59 -5.97
CA ALA A 496 -0.72 -15.70 -4.54
C ALA A 496 -2.23 -15.83 -4.34
N SER A 497 -2.69 -16.95 -3.81
CA SER A 497 -4.12 -17.24 -3.66
C SER A 497 -4.86 -16.22 -2.78
N GLY A 498 -4.15 -15.60 -1.83
CA GLY A 498 -4.65 -14.52 -0.98
C GLY A 498 -4.69 -13.14 -1.64
N ASN A 499 -4.29 -13.01 -2.92
CA ASN A 499 -4.35 -11.74 -3.63
C ASN A 499 -5.81 -11.43 -4.01
N PRO A 500 -6.46 -10.44 -3.38
CA PRO A 500 -7.87 -10.12 -3.61
C PRO A 500 -8.17 -9.71 -5.05
N ARG A 501 -7.16 -9.25 -5.80
CA ARG A 501 -7.31 -8.80 -7.19
C ARG A 501 -7.59 -9.93 -8.17
N LEU A 502 -7.20 -11.17 -7.85
CA LEU A 502 -7.48 -12.32 -8.70
C LEU A 502 -8.99 -12.56 -8.86
N GLY A 503 -9.79 -12.08 -7.89
CA GLY A 503 -11.24 -12.06 -7.96
C GLY A 503 -11.84 -11.04 -8.94
N HIS A 504 -11.03 -10.15 -9.52
CA HIS A 504 -11.51 -9.04 -10.36
C HIS A 504 -10.84 -9.01 -11.73
N LYS A 505 -11.64 -8.90 -12.79
CA LYS A 505 -11.13 -8.88 -14.16
C LYS A 505 -10.71 -7.46 -14.55
N THR A 506 -9.41 -7.16 -14.41
CA THR A 506 -8.85 -5.83 -14.66
C THR A 506 -7.88 -5.79 -15.84
N THR A 507 -7.41 -4.58 -16.21
CA THR A 507 -6.28 -4.37 -17.14
C THR A 507 -4.91 -4.73 -16.56
N LEU A 508 -4.79 -5.01 -15.26
CA LEU A 508 -3.55 -5.49 -14.65
C LEU A 508 -3.38 -6.98 -14.89
N ARG A 509 -2.84 -7.33 -16.05
CA ARG A 509 -2.80 -8.72 -16.53
C ARG A 509 -1.41 -9.32 -16.64
N GLY A 510 -0.38 -8.72 -16.02
CA GLY A 510 1.01 -9.15 -16.18
C GLY A 510 1.28 -10.65 -15.96
N GLN A 511 0.71 -11.27 -14.93
CA GLN A 511 0.83 -12.71 -14.68
C GLN A 511 0.15 -13.55 -15.79
N TYR A 512 -1.05 -13.15 -16.21
CA TYR A 512 -1.78 -13.79 -17.30
C TYR A 512 -1.12 -13.58 -18.66
N ASP A 513 -0.50 -12.43 -18.91
CA ASP A 513 0.22 -12.13 -20.15
C ASP A 513 1.50 -12.95 -20.25
N ARG A 514 2.21 -13.18 -19.12
CA ARG A 514 3.31 -14.15 -19.03
C ARG A 514 2.83 -15.57 -19.32
N ALA A 515 1.75 -16.02 -18.69
CA ALA A 515 1.17 -17.33 -18.97
C ALA A 515 0.76 -17.47 -20.45
N ARG A 516 0.20 -16.40 -21.04
CA ARG A 516 -0.16 -16.36 -22.46
C ARG A 516 1.06 -16.44 -23.38
N ALA A 517 2.16 -15.81 -23.01
CA ALA A 517 3.42 -15.91 -23.75
C ALA A 517 3.96 -17.34 -23.73
N VAL A 518 3.90 -18.02 -22.58
CA VAL A 518 4.27 -19.45 -22.47
C VAL A 518 3.38 -20.32 -23.34
N ALA A 519 2.06 -20.14 -23.28
CA ALA A 519 1.12 -20.89 -24.11
C ALA A 519 1.45 -20.76 -25.60
N ARG A 520 1.69 -19.53 -26.08
CA ARG A 520 2.07 -19.25 -27.47
C ARG A 520 3.37 -19.93 -27.86
N ALA A 521 4.39 -19.87 -27.02
CA ALA A 521 5.69 -20.48 -27.28
C ALA A 521 5.60 -22.02 -27.41
N GLN A 522 4.65 -22.64 -26.71
CA GLN A 522 4.43 -24.09 -26.72
C GLN A 522 3.37 -24.56 -27.71
N GLY A 523 2.74 -23.64 -28.45
CA GLY A 523 1.62 -23.96 -29.35
C GLY A 523 0.37 -24.43 -28.61
N TRP A 524 0.21 -24.05 -27.34
CA TRP A 524 -1.00 -24.29 -26.56
C TRP A 524 -2.01 -23.17 -26.77
N PHE A 525 -3.29 -23.51 -26.66
CA PHE A 525 -4.36 -22.52 -26.65
C PHE A 525 -4.29 -21.66 -25.40
N ASP A 526 -4.05 -22.26 -24.24
CA ASP A 526 -3.92 -21.56 -22.96
C ASP A 526 -2.91 -22.27 -22.04
N ALA A 527 -2.37 -21.55 -21.07
CA ALA A 527 -1.48 -22.11 -20.05
C ALA A 527 -2.05 -21.84 -18.66
N LEU A 528 -2.17 -22.90 -17.87
CA LEU A 528 -2.69 -22.87 -16.51
C LEU A 528 -1.65 -22.28 -15.56
N LEU A 529 -2.10 -21.47 -14.61
CA LEU A 529 -1.33 -20.94 -13.51
C LEU A 529 -1.46 -21.87 -12.28
N ILE A 530 -0.52 -21.74 -11.34
CA ILE A 530 -0.55 -22.43 -10.06
C ILE A 530 -0.38 -21.42 -8.93
N ASN A 531 -0.82 -21.76 -7.73
CA ASN A 531 -0.62 -20.89 -6.56
C ASN A 531 0.57 -21.31 -5.69
N GLU A 532 0.76 -20.65 -4.55
CA GLU A 532 1.80 -20.95 -3.57
C GLU A 532 1.66 -22.34 -2.91
N ARG A 533 0.48 -22.96 -3.03
CA ARG A 533 0.18 -24.32 -2.51
C ARG A 533 0.26 -25.41 -3.58
N ASP A 534 0.80 -25.10 -4.75
CA ASP A 534 0.85 -25.98 -5.92
C ASP A 534 -0.53 -26.41 -6.45
N GLU A 535 -1.58 -25.69 -6.09
CA GLU A 535 -2.92 -25.88 -6.64
C GLU A 535 -3.00 -25.19 -8.00
N VAL A 536 -3.58 -25.87 -8.98
CA VAL A 536 -3.96 -25.31 -10.28
C VAL A 536 -5.05 -24.27 -10.05
N THR A 537 -4.91 -23.11 -10.71
CA THR A 537 -5.89 -22.01 -10.58
C THR A 537 -6.76 -21.92 -11.84
N GLU A 538 -6.33 -21.16 -12.83
CA GLU A 538 -7.03 -20.92 -14.09
C GLU A 538 -6.03 -20.72 -15.23
N GLY A 539 -6.51 -20.64 -16.46
CA GLY A 539 -5.71 -20.28 -17.62
C GLY A 539 -5.53 -18.77 -17.77
N ALA A 540 -4.72 -18.34 -18.73
CA ALA A 540 -4.56 -16.92 -19.03
C ALA A 540 -5.88 -16.25 -19.40
N VAL A 541 -6.79 -16.97 -20.07
CA VAL A 541 -8.09 -16.42 -20.54
C VAL A 541 -9.27 -17.36 -20.28
N THR A 542 -9.09 -18.41 -19.49
CA THR A 542 -10.07 -19.48 -19.29
C THR A 542 -10.14 -19.96 -17.85
N ASN A 543 -11.31 -20.44 -17.41
CA ASN A 543 -11.41 -21.29 -16.23
C ASN A 543 -11.34 -22.77 -16.64
N VAL A 544 -10.84 -23.63 -15.76
CA VAL A 544 -10.63 -25.06 -16.02
C VAL A 544 -11.58 -25.94 -15.20
N PHE A 545 -12.08 -27.00 -15.83
CA PHE A 545 -12.92 -28.02 -15.24
C PHE A 545 -12.38 -29.40 -15.61
N LEU A 546 -12.35 -30.31 -14.64
CA LEU A 546 -11.91 -31.70 -14.81
C LEU A 546 -13.03 -32.65 -14.46
N ARG A 547 -13.20 -33.71 -15.26
CA ARG A 547 -14.05 -34.83 -14.90
C ARG A 547 -13.22 -35.87 -14.16
N LEU A 548 -13.50 -36.03 -12.88
CA LEU A 548 -12.80 -36.95 -11.98
C LEU A 548 -13.83 -37.79 -11.23
N ASP A 549 -13.61 -39.10 -11.19
CA ASP A 549 -14.44 -40.05 -10.44
C ASP A 549 -15.95 -39.95 -10.78
N GLY A 550 -16.26 -39.64 -12.06
CA GLY A 550 -17.61 -39.51 -12.59
C GLY A 550 -18.25 -38.12 -12.44
N GLY A 551 -17.63 -37.18 -11.71
CA GLY A 551 -18.15 -35.83 -11.47
C GLY A 551 -17.24 -34.72 -12.00
N TRP A 552 -17.81 -33.53 -12.24
CA TRP A 552 -17.05 -32.34 -12.62
C TRP A 552 -16.49 -31.63 -11.40
N VAL A 553 -15.23 -31.23 -11.47
CA VAL A 553 -14.56 -30.44 -10.43
C VAL A 553 -13.83 -29.25 -11.03
N THR A 554 -13.71 -28.17 -10.26
CA THR A 554 -12.98 -26.95 -10.62
C THR A 554 -12.25 -26.39 -9.39
N PRO A 555 -11.13 -25.67 -9.55
CA PRO A 555 -10.42 -25.11 -8.40
C PRO A 555 -11.30 -24.08 -7.68
N PRO A 556 -11.34 -24.06 -6.33
CA PRO A 556 -12.14 -23.11 -5.57
C PRO A 556 -11.65 -21.68 -5.76
N LEU A 557 -12.50 -20.68 -5.47
CA LEU A 557 -12.08 -19.28 -5.51
C LEU A 557 -10.91 -19.00 -4.56
N SER A 558 -10.84 -19.72 -3.43
CA SER A 558 -9.73 -19.66 -2.47
C SER A 558 -8.38 -20.14 -3.02
N SER A 559 -8.35 -20.76 -4.21
CA SER A 559 -7.10 -21.06 -4.92
C SER A 559 -6.54 -19.85 -5.68
N GLY A 560 -7.24 -18.70 -5.72
CA GLY A 560 -6.82 -17.51 -6.47
C GLY A 560 -7.34 -17.54 -7.90
N VAL A 561 -8.65 -17.75 -8.07
CA VAL A 561 -9.31 -17.91 -9.37
C VAL A 561 -10.34 -16.81 -9.59
N LEU A 562 -10.45 -16.30 -10.81
CA LEU A 562 -11.49 -15.35 -11.17
C LEU A 562 -12.88 -16.03 -11.13
N PRO A 563 -13.91 -15.41 -10.52
CA PRO A 563 -15.30 -15.82 -10.67
C PRO A 563 -15.79 -15.53 -12.10
N GLY A 564 -15.36 -16.37 -13.04
CA GLY A 564 -15.63 -16.21 -14.46
C GLY A 564 -17.12 -16.31 -14.81
N VAL A 565 -17.59 -15.50 -15.77
CA VAL A 565 -18.94 -15.60 -16.33
C VAL A 565 -19.17 -16.98 -16.95
N GLY A 566 -18.19 -17.52 -17.69
CA GLY A 566 -18.26 -18.89 -18.21
C GLY A 566 -18.22 -19.97 -17.13
N ARG A 567 -17.53 -19.71 -16.01
CA ARG A 567 -17.53 -20.58 -14.82
C ARG A 567 -18.93 -20.62 -14.19
N ARG A 568 -19.56 -19.46 -13.99
CA ARG A 568 -20.95 -19.36 -13.47
C ARG A 568 -21.95 -20.07 -14.38
N ASP A 569 -21.84 -19.89 -15.70
CA ASP A 569 -22.65 -20.59 -16.70
C ASP A 569 -22.49 -22.12 -16.62
N PHE A 570 -21.26 -22.61 -16.42
CA PHE A 570 -20.98 -24.04 -16.25
C PHE A 570 -21.64 -24.60 -14.98
N PHE A 571 -21.57 -23.89 -13.85
CA PHE A 571 -22.22 -24.32 -12.61
C PHE A 571 -23.74 -24.46 -12.76
N LEU A 572 -24.38 -23.53 -13.47
CA LEU A 572 -25.83 -23.53 -13.64
C LEU A 572 -26.32 -24.63 -14.58
N ASN A 573 -25.59 -24.90 -15.66
CA ASN A 573 -26.05 -25.80 -16.72
C ASN A 573 -25.52 -27.24 -16.62
N VAL A 574 -24.33 -27.42 -16.03
CA VAL A 574 -23.67 -28.73 -15.93
C VAL A 574 -23.51 -29.16 -14.48
N GLY A 575 -23.16 -28.23 -13.61
CA GLY A 575 -22.83 -28.50 -12.21
C GLY A 575 -21.40 -29.02 -12.04
N ALA A 576 -20.73 -28.56 -10.98
CA ALA A 576 -19.39 -29.00 -10.59
C ALA A 576 -19.22 -28.85 -9.08
N ILE A 577 -18.18 -29.49 -8.53
CA ILE A 577 -17.77 -29.33 -7.13
C ILE A 577 -16.46 -28.54 -7.10
N GLU A 578 -16.40 -27.53 -6.24
CA GLU A 578 -15.16 -26.79 -5.98
C GLU A 578 -14.26 -27.63 -5.07
N ARG A 579 -13.06 -27.97 -5.54
CA ARG A 579 -12.01 -28.57 -4.72
C ARG A 579 -10.63 -28.25 -5.28
N PRO A 580 -9.58 -28.19 -4.45
CA PRO A 580 -8.21 -28.04 -4.93
C PRO A 580 -7.89 -29.09 -6.00
N ILE A 581 -7.26 -28.62 -7.08
CA ILE A 581 -6.81 -29.43 -8.21
C ILE A 581 -5.30 -29.34 -8.27
N PHE A 582 -4.62 -30.46 -8.47
CA PHE A 582 -3.17 -30.52 -8.59
C PHE A 582 -2.73 -30.96 -10.00
N LYS A 583 -1.45 -30.82 -10.30
CA LYS A 583 -0.88 -31.25 -11.59
C LYS A 583 -1.25 -32.71 -11.94
N GLU A 584 -1.24 -33.60 -10.97
CA GLU A 584 -1.56 -35.02 -11.20
C GLU A 584 -3.05 -35.26 -11.51
N ASP A 585 -3.93 -34.37 -11.04
CA ASP A 585 -5.36 -34.41 -11.40
C ASP A 585 -5.57 -34.14 -12.89
N LEU A 586 -4.77 -33.24 -13.48
CA LEU A 586 -4.82 -32.93 -14.93
C LEU A 586 -4.46 -34.15 -15.78
N LYS A 587 -3.52 -34.98 -15.32
CA LYS A 587 -3.07 -36.18 -16.04
C LYS A 587 -4.08 -37.33 -15.95
N ARG A 588 -4.79 -37.47 -14.82
CA ARG A 588 -5.76 -38.55 -14.58
C ARG A 588 -7.20 -38.17 -14.95
N ALA A 589 -7.45 -36.93 -15.34
CA ALA A 589 -8.77 -36.45 -15.73
C ALA A 589 -9.35 -37.29 -16.88
N GLN A 590 -10.59 -37.74 -16.72
CA GLN A 590 -11.32 -38.45 -17.78
C GLN A 590 -11.63 -37.51 -18.95
N GLU A 591 -11.98 -36.27 -18.61
CA GLU A 591 -12.24 -35.18 -19.54
C GLU A 591 -11.71 -33.88 -18.93
N ILE A 592 -11.24 -32.97 -19.78
CA ILE A 592 -10.85 -31.61 -19.40
C ILE A 592 -11.66 -30.66 -20.25
N CYS A 593 -12.22 -29.62 -19.63
CA CYS A 593 -12.90 -28.55 -20.31
C CYS A 593 -12.32 -27.20 -19.89
N LEU A 594 -12.19 -26.30 -20.86
CA LEU A 594 -11.94 -24.88 -20.58
C LEU A 594 -13.20 -24.10 -20.90
N THR A 595 -13.48 -23.07 -20.11
CA THR A 595 -14.61 -22.17 -20.34
C THR A 595 -14.23 -20.70 -20.24
N ASN A 596 -14.81 -19.89 -21.12
CA ASN A 596 -14.99 -18.46 -20.93
C ASN A 596 -16.26 -18.00 -21.66
N ALA A 597 -16.70 -16.78 -21.40
CA ALA A 597 -17.96 -16.25 -21.95
C ALA A 597 -17.95 -16.10 -23.48
N VAL A 598 -16.78 -16.01 -24.12
CA VAL A 598 -16.66 -15.77 -25.56
C VAL A 598 -16.74 -17.10 -26.33
N MET A 599 -15.88 -18.06 -25.99
CA MET A 599 -15.78 -19.34 -26.68
C MET A 599 -16.80 -20.37 -26.18
N GLY A 600 -17.40 -20.13 -25.00
CA GLY A 600 -18.18 -21.13 -24.27
C GLY A 600 -17.28 -22.22 -23.67
N THR A 601 -17.90 -23.35 -23.35
CA THR A 601 -17.19 -24.55 -22.88
C THR A 601 -16.64 -25.33 -24.06
N GLN A 602 -15.35 -25.62 -24.04
CA GLN A 602 -14.65 -26.38 -25.08
C GLN A 602 -13.86 -27.53 -24.44
N PRO A 603 -13.85 -28.73 -25.05
CA PRO A 603 -13.00 -29.81 -24.60
C PRO A 603 -11.53 -29.42 -24.78
N ALA A 604 -10.69 -29.89 -23.88
CA ALA A 604 -9.27 -29.62 -23.84
C ALA A 604 -8.47 -30.90 -23.62
N VAL A 605 -7.24 -30.89 -24.10
CA VAL A 605 -6.28 -31.98 -23.96
C VAL A 605 -5.03 -31.50 -23.27
N TRP A 606 -4.66 -32.19 -22.20
CA TRP A 606 -3.42 -31.95 -21.49
C TRP A 606 -2.22 -32.28 -22.38
N SER A 607 -1.37 -31.29 -22.63
CA SER A 607 -0.25 -31.35 -23.59
C SER A 607 1.12 -31.04 -22.95
N GLY A 608 1.17 -30.76 -21.64
CA GLY A 608 2.41 -30.40 -20.92
C GLY A 608 3.06 -31.57 -20.16
N GLN A 609 4.39 -31.56 -20.04
CA GLN A 609 5.17 -32.50 -19.22
C GLN A 609 4.92 -32.30 -17.71
#